data_AF-A0A9P5GQK9-F1
#
_entry.id   AF-A0A9P5GQK9-F1
#
_cell.length_a   1.000
_cell.length_b   1.000
_cell.length_c   1.000
_cell.angle_alpha   90.00
_cell.angle_beta   90.00
_cell.angle_gamma   90.00
#
_symmetry.space_group_name_H-M   'P 1'
#
loop_
_entity.id
_entity.type
_entity.pdbx_description
1 polymer ?
#
loop_
_entity_poly.entity_id
_entity_poly.type
_entity_poly.pdbx_seq_one_letter_code
_entity_poly.pdbx_strand_id
1 'polypeptide(L)'
;MTTMLTTPLSGWSQLSLSYLTLTVGALALVVVLYISIDRFPAPRWLSKKYQLIGQKDPASTTSLECPYSYIRQIYGHHHWAPFVHKLSPTLQHDDPAKYKMVLEIMDAIHLCLMLVDDISDGSDFRKGRPAAHRIYGPSETANRAYFRVTQILNQTTTGFPHLAPWLMQDLENILEGQDLSLVWRRDGLKNFPTAPSERAAAYQRMASLKTGSLFRLLGHLVLEDRSMDDTMTLVAWYSQLQNDCKNVYSTEYAKMKGAIAEDLCNGELSYPIVLAMNAPDGHWVELALQSPSPRNVRNALRAIRSDNVHQMCMAELAESSSSIQDWLALWGRKEKLDLKST
;
A
#
# COMPACT_ATOMS: atom_id res chain seq x y z
N MET A 1 60.14 14.77 -66.94
CA MET A 1 60.30 15.29 -65.57
C MET A 1 58.91 15.64 -65.03
N THR A 2 58.47 14.82 -64.07
CA THR A 2 57.62 15.15 -62.91
C THR A 2 56.22 15.75 -63.14
N THR A 3 55.24 14.85 -63.18
CA THR A 3 53.85 15.05 -62.75
C THR A 3 53.76 15.43 -61.27
N MET A 4 53.00 16.49 -60.94
CA MET A 4 52.44 16.66 -59.59
C MET A 4 50.93 16.91 -59.69
N LEU A 5 50.17 15.92 -59.21
CA LEU A 5 48.75 16.00 -58.90
C LEU A 5 48.58 16.83 -57.62
N THR A 6 47.86 17.93 -57.71
CA THR A 6 47.34 18.67 -56.54
C THR A 6 45.86 18.33 -56.36
N THR A 7 45.56 17.41 -55.45
CA THR A 7 44.19 17.15 -54.97
C THR A 7 43.78 18.20 -53.92
N PRO A 8 42.54 18.74 -53.95
CA PRO A 8 42.12 19.74 -52.99
C PRO A 8 41.68 19.09 -51.66
N LEU A 9 42.38 19.44 -50.57
CA LEU A 9 42.09 19.04 -49.19
C LEU A 9 40.87 19.77 -48.57
N SER A 10 40.13 20.59 -49.33
CA SER A 10 39.07 21.47 -48.81
C SER A 10 37.71 20.81 -48.58
N GLY A 11 37.45 19.63 -49.16
CA GLY A 11 36.17 18.93 -49.00
C GLY A 11 35.99 18.23 -47.64
N TRP A 12 37.08 17.73 -47.06
CA TRP A 12 37.03 16.90 -45.84
C TRP A 12 36.78 17.71 -44.57
N SER A 13 37.21 18.98 -44.51
CA SER A 13 37.02 19.87 -43.36
C SER A 13 35.60 20.44 -43.27
N GLN A 14 34.94 20.70 -44.40
CA GLN A 14 33.54 21.13 -44.42
C GLN A 14 32.59 19.97 -44.11
N LEU A 15 32.88 18.78 -44.64
CA LEU A 15 32.14 17.56 -44.30
C LEU A 15 32.25 17.26 -42.80
N SER A 16 33.45 17.26 -42.20
CA SER A 16 33.61 16.98 -40.77
C SER A 16 32.91 17.99 -39.86
N LEU A 17 32.90 19.28 -40.23
CA LEU A 17 32.20 20.32 -39.48
C LEU A 17 30.67 20.13 -39.56
N SER A 18 30.15 19.74 -40.72
CA SER A 18 28.72 19.45 -40.90
C SER A 18 28.25 18.18 -40.17
N TYR A 19 29.08 17.13 -40.10
CA TYR A 19 28.81 15.96 -39.28
C TYR A 19 28.89 16.27 -37.78
N LEU A 20 29.81 17.14 -37.36
CA LEU A 20 29.93 17.56 -35.96
C LEU A 20 28.70 18.41 -35.53
N THR A 21 28.22 19.32 -36.37
CA THR A 21 27.01 20.11 -36.06
C THR A 21 25.75 19.25 -36.04
N LEU A 22 25.63 18.28 -36.95
CA LEU A 22 24.53 17.28 -36.95
C LEU A 22 24.56 16.40 -35.70
N THR A 23 25.73 15.92 -35.28
CA THR A 23 25.86 15.07 -34.09
C THR A 23 25.61 15.85 -32.79
N VAL A 24 26.15 17.07 -32.66
CA VAL A 24 25.88 17.94 -31.50
C VAL A 24 24.40 18.36 -31.46
N GLY A 25 23.80 18.69 -32.61
CA GLY A 25 22.37 19.01 -32.71
C GLY A 25 21.47 17.83 -32.35
N ALA A 26 21.80 16.62 -32.81
CA ALA A 26 21.08 15.40 -32.45
C ALA A 26 21.23 15.09 -30.95
N LEU A 27 22.43 15.25 -30.38
CA LEU A 27 22.67 15.05 -28.95
C LEU A 27 21.87 16.06 -28.11
N ALA A 28 21.86 17.33 -28.51
CA ALA A 28 21.08 18.38 -27.85
C ALA A 28 19.58 18.08 -27.93
N LEU A 29 19.08 17.62 -29.08
CA LEU A 29 17.68 17.22 -29.24
C LEU A 29 17.33 16.04 -28.34
N VAL A 30 18.19 15.03 -28.23
CA VAL A 30 18.01 13.88 -27.33
C VAL A 30 18.00 14.31 -25.87
N VAL A 31 18.90 15.21 -25.47
CA VAL A 31 18.93 15.77 -24.11
C VAL A 31 17.67 16.58 -23.83
N VAL A 32 17.23 17.42 -24.77
CA VAL A 32 15.99 18.21 -24.63
C VAL A 32 14.77 17.29 -24.57
N LEU A 33 14.68 16.26 -25.42
CA LEU A 33 13.59 15.28 -25.37
C LEU A 33 13.60 14.50 -24.06
N TYR A 34 14.78 14.06 -23.61
CA TYR A 34 14.95 13.35 -22.34
C TYR A 34 14.51 14.23 -21.16
N ILE A 35 14.98 15.48 -21.09
CA ILE A 35 14.55 16.46 -20.07
C ILE A 35 13.05 16.71 -20.19
N SER A 36 12.48 16.81 -21.39
CA SER A 36 11.05 17.06 -21.59
C SER A 36 10.20 15.88 -21.13
N ILE A 37 10.60 14.64 -21.44
CA ILE A 37 9.93 13.41 -20.98
C ILE A 37 10.11 13.23 -19.46
N ASP A 38 11.26 13.60 -18.91
CA ASP A 38 11.54 13.53 -17.47
C ASP A 38 10.77 14.62 -16.69
N ARG A 39 10.50 15.78 -17.29
CA ARG A 39 9.83 16.91 -16.62
C ARG A 39 8.34 17.04 -16.89
N PHE A 40 7.82 16.49 -17.99
CA PHE A 40 6.40 16.56 -18.33
C PHE A 40 5.73 15.17 -18.24
N PRO A 41 4.65 15.01 -17.46
CA PRO A 41 3.94 13.74 -17.36
C PRO A 41 3.32 13.33 -18.70
N ALA A 42 3.43 12.05 -19.07
CA ALA A 42 2.84 11.51 -20.29
C ALA A 42 1.31 11.75 -20.36
N PRO A 43 0.73 11.93 -21.56
CA PRO A 43 -0.71 12.09 -21.72
C PRO A 43 -1.48 10.91 -21.09
N ARG A 44 -2.37 11.21 -20.14
CA ARG A 44 -3.04 10.21 -19.29
C ARG A 44 -3.82 9.13 -20.06
N TRP A 45 -4.26 9.40 -21.30
CA TRP A 45 -5.03 8.47 -22.13
C TRP A 45 -4.22 7.30 -22.72
N LEU A 46 -2.88 7.38 -22.76
CA LEU A 46 -2.02 6.27 -23.21
C LEU A 46 -1.79 5.22 -22.10
N SER A 47 -2.19 5.54 -20.88
CA SER A 47 -2.07 4.66 -19.74
C SER A 47 -3.16 3.58 -19.76
N LYS A 48 -2.79 2.32 -19.53
CA LYS A 48 -3.75 1.24 -19.21
C LYS A 48 -4.73 1.64 -18.09
N LYS A 49 -4.33 2.58 -17.20
CA LYS A 49 -5.18 3.17 -16.15
C LYS A 49 -6.46 3.81 -16.67
N TYR A 50 -6.47 4.31 -17.91
CA TYR A 50 -7.68 4.90 -18.52
C TYR A 50 -8.63 3.86 -19.13
N GLN A 51 -8.14 2.65 -19.44
CA GLN A 51 -8.99 1.57 -19.97
C GLN A 51 -9.86 0.92 -18.88
N LEU A 52 -9.44 1.01 -17.61
CA LEU A 52 -10.21 0.53 -16.46
C LEU A 52 -11.25 1.55 -15.99
N ILE A 53 -11.02 2.85 -16.21
CA ILE A 53 -11.96 3.90 -15.81
C ILE A 53 -13.09 3.95 -16.85
N GLY A 54 -14.26 3.40 -16.50
CA GLY A 54 -15.49 3.72 -17.23
C GLY A 54 -16.13 2.62 -18.06
N GLN A 55 -15.82 1.34 -17.84
CA GLN A 55 -16.76 0.30 -18.28
C GLN A 55 -17.98 0.30 -17.35
N LYS A 56 -19.03 1.02 -17.77
CA LYS A 56 -20.35 1.14 -17.11
C LYS A 56 -21.15 -0.19 -17.07
N ASP A 57 -20.49 -1.33 -17.28
CA ASP A 57 -21.14 -2.63 -17.25
C ASP A 57 -20.38 -3.55 -16.27
N PRO A 58 -20.62 -3.42 -14.96
CA PRO A 58 -20.06 -4.32 -13.96
C PRO A 58 -20.26 -5.79 -14.31
N ALA A 59 -21.40 -6.14 -14.94
CA ALA A 59 -21.74 -7.51 -15.31
C ALA A 59 -20.75 -8.12 -16.32
N SER A 60 -20.13 -7.30 -17.17
CA SER A 60 -19.06 -7.73 -18.09
C SER A 60 -17.73 -8.04 -17.38
N THR A 61 -17.48 -7.43 -16.22
CA THR A 61 -16.25 -7.62 -15.43
C THR A 61 -16.42 -8.66 -14.33
N THR A 62 -17.61 -8.74 -13.74
CA THR A 62 -17.94 -9.63 -12.63
C THR A 62 -19.45 -9.89 -12.62
N SER A 63 -19.87 -11.11 -12.31
CA SER A 63 -21.30 -11.46 -12.19
C SER A 63 -21.98 -10.89 -10.92
N LEU A 64 -21.29 -10.01 -10.19
CA LEU A 64 -21.76 -9.45 -8.92
C LEU A 64 -22.13 -7.98 -9.11
N GLU A 65 -23.28 -7.58 -8.60
CA GLU A 65 -23.80 -6.21 -8.73
C GLU A 65 -23.38 -5.29 -7.57
N CYS A 66 -22.57 -5.76 -6.61
CA CYS A 66 -22.28 -5.04 -5.38
C CYS A 66 -20.78 -5.08 -5.03
N PRO A 67 -20.15 -3.93 -4.73
CA PRO A 67 -18.73 -3.84 -4.34
C PRO A 67 -18.32 -4.76 -3.19
N TYR A 68 -19.17 -4.87 -2.15
CA TYR A 68 -18.88 -5.70 -0.98
C TYR A 68 -18.89 -7.19 -1.31
N SER A 69 -19.89 -7.65 -2.08
CA SER A 69 -19.94 -9.05 -2.52
C SER A 69 -18.74 -9.40 -3.39
N TYR A 70 -18.31 -8.47 -4.26
CA TYR A 70 -17.14 -8.62 -5.10
C TYR A 70 -15.84 -8.81 -4.30
N ILE A 71 -15.55 -7.89 -3.35
CA ILE A 71 -14.33 -8.04 -2.54
C ILE A 71 -14.41 -9.28 -1.62
N ARG A 72 -15.59 -9.64 -1.13
CA ARG A 72 -15.76 -10.86 -0.33
C ARG A 72 -15.48 -12.13 -1.14
N GLN A 73 -15.85 -12.18 -2.42
CA GLN A 73 -15.47 -13.30 -3.30
C GLN A 73 -13.95 -13.44 -3.46
N ILE A 74 -13.21 -12.33 -3.44
CA ILE A 74 -11.75 -12.32 -3.56
C ILE A 74 -11.08 -12.91 -2.30
N TYR A 75 -11.63 -12.62 -1.13
CA TYR A 75 -11.03 -13.01 0.16
C TYR A 75 -11.61 -14.30 0.73
N GLY A 76 -12.79 -14.72 0.28
CA GLY A 76 -13.56 -15.80 0.89
C GLY A 76 -14.38 -15.33 2.08
N HIS A 77 -14.99 -16.30 2.76
CA HIS A 77 -15.78 -16.07 3.98
C HIS A 77 -14.98 -16.51 5.21
N HIS A 78 -15.18 -15.79 6.31
CA HIS A 78 -14.70 -16.16 7.63
C HIS A 78 -13.18 -16.33 7.68
N HIS A 79 -12.44 -15.39 7.08
CA HIS A 79 -10.97 -15.40 7.07
C HIS A 79 -10.40 -15.47 8.50
N TRP A 80 -11.11 -14.90 9.46
CA TRP A 80 -10.74 -14.82 10.87
C TRP A 80 -11.08 -16.07 11.69
N ALA A 81 -11.75 -17.07 11.12
CA ALA A 81 -12.14 -18.29 11.85
C ALA A 81 -10.97 -19.02 12.54
N PRO A 82 -9.78 -19.17 11.93
CA PRO A 82 -8.64 -19.79 12.61
C PRO A 82 -8.18 -19.00 13.85
N PHE A 83 -8.23 -17.67 13.81
CA PHE A 83 -7.91 -16.83 14.97
C PHE A 83 -8.96 -16.96 16.07
N VAL A 84 -10.25 -16.95 15.71
CA VAL A 84 -11.34 -17.18 16.67
C VAL A 84 -11.17 -18.53 17.36
N HIS A 85 -10.88 -19.59 16.60
CA HIS A 85 -10.64 -20.92 17.16
C HIS A 85 -9.42 -20.96 18.08
N LYS A 86 -8.37 -20.20 17.78
CA LYS A 86 -7.19 -20.12 18.65
C LYS A 86 -7.46 -19.34 19.94
N LEU A 87 -8.22 -18.25 19.87
CA LEU A 87 -8.60 -17.44 21.03
C LEU A 87 -9.61 -18.18 21.93
N SER A 88 -10.61 -18.83 21.32
CA SER A 88 -11.64 -19.59 22.03
C SER A 88 -12.03 -20.85 21.23
N PRO A 89 -11.39 -22.01 21.52
CA PRO A 89 -11.58 -23.23 20.74
C PRO A 89 -13.01 -23.78 20.74
N THR A 90 -13.77 -23.53 21.80
CA THR A 90 -15.12 -24.06 22.00
C THR A 90 -16.22 -23.07 21.60
N LEU A 91 -15.90 -21.82 21.27
CA LEU A 91 -16.90 -20.76 21.00
C LEU A 91 -17.94 -21.17 19.94
N GLN A 92 -17.52 -21.87 18.89
CA GLN A 92 -18.41 -22.34 17.83
C GLN A 92 -19.53 -23.26 18.34
N HIS A 93 -19.27 -24.02 19.41
CA HIS A 93 -20.21 -24.95 20.02
C HIS A 93 -20.95 -24.32 21.20
N ASP A 94 -20.24 -23.59 22.06
CA ASP A 94 -20.79 -23.01 23.29
C ASP A 94 -21.71 -21.81 22.99
N ASP A 95 -21.34 -20.96 22.02
CA ASP A 95 -22.16 -19.85 21.54
C ASP A 95 -22.06 -19.70 20.00
N PRO A 96 -22.79 -20.54 19.24
CA PRO A 96 -22.77 -20.50 17.78
C PRO A 96 -23.26 -19.17 17.20
N ALA A 97 -24.07 -18.42 17.94
CA ALA A 97 -24.63 -17.14 17.50
C ALA A 97 -23.55 -16.05 17.59
N LYS A 98 -22.85 -15.93 18.73
CA LYS A 98 -21.71 -15.04 18.90
C LYS A 98 -20.59 -15.39 17.94
N TYR A 99 -20.26 -16.68 17.77
CA TYR A 99 -19.24 -17.12 16.81
C TYR A 99 -19.49 -16.57 15.40
N LYS A 100 -20.71 -16.74 14.88
CA LYS A 100 -21.10 -16.22 13.56
C LYS A 100 -21.05 -14.69 13.52
N MET A 101 -21.49 -14.04 14.58
CA MET A 101 -21.49 -12.58 14.65
C MET A 101 -20.07 -12.00 14.64
N VAL A 102 -19.15 -12.57 15.42
CA VAL A 102 -17.73 -12.17 15.42
C VAL A 102 -17.14 -12.28 14.02
N LEU A 103 -17.35 -13.41 13.35
CA LEU A 103 -16.83 -13.61 11.99
C LEU A 103 -17.41 -12.61 10.99
N GLU A 104 -18.71 -12.33 11.08
CA GLU A 104 -19.35 -11.38 10.18
C GLU A 104 -18.93 -9.93 10.47
N ILE A 105 -18.75 -9.54 11.73
CA ILE A 105 -18.17 -8.24 12.11
C ILE A 105 -16.77 -8.13 11.51
N MET A 106 -15.90 -9.11 11.74
CA MET A 106 -14.51 -9.04 11.31
C MET A 106 -14.35 -9.05 9.80
N ASP A 107 -15.11 -9.89 9.07
CA ASP A 107 -15.16 -9.86 7.61
C ASP A 107 -15.66 -8.49 7.10
N ALA A 108 -16.76 -7.99 7.65
CA ALA A 108 -17.37 -6.75 7.17
C ALA A 108 -16.50 -5.52 7.43
N ILE A 109 -15.98 -5.35 8.65
CA ILE A 109 -15.10 -4.22 8.99
C ILE A 109 -13.83 -4.28 8.15
N HIS A 110 -13.13 -5.42 8.12
CA HIS A 110 -11.89 -5.55 7.37
C HIS A 110 -12.09 -5.24 5.87
N LEU A 111 -13.07 -5.89 5.23
CA LEU A 111 -13.29 -5.73 3.79
C LEU A 111 -13.85 -4.35 3.42
N CYS A 112 -14.71 -3.74 4.25
CA CYS A 112 -15.22 -2.40 3.97
C CYS A 112 -14.12 -1.34 4.09
N LEU A 113 -13.24 -1.46 5.08
CA LEU A 113 -12.09 -0.58 5.19
C LEU A 113 -11.14 -0.75 4.00
N MET A 114 -10.93 -1.97 3.52
CA MET A 114 -10.15 -2.22 2.31
C MET A 114 -10.75 -1.59 1.04
N LEU A 115 -12.07 -1.53 0.92
CA LEU A 115 -12.74 -0.86 -0.20
C LEU A 115 -12.46 0.64 -0.20
N VAL A 116 -12.52 1.28 0.97
CA VAL A 116 -12.29 2.73 1.13
C VAL A 116 -10.80 3.07 1.01
N ASP A 117 -9.93 2.21 1.54
CA ASP A 117 -8.48 2.26 1.41
C ASP A 117 -8.06 2.24 -0.08
N ASP A 118 -8.59 1.32 -0.89
CA ASP A 118 -8.32 1.28 -2.32
C ASP A 118 -8.71 2.58 -3.05
N ILE A 119 -9.82 3.21 -2.65
CA ILE A 119 -10.24 4.50 -3.22
C ILE A 119 -9.23 5.59 -2.84
N SER A 120 -8.84 5.62 -1.56
CA SER A 120 -7.94 6.64 -0.99
C SER A 120 -6.53 6.56 -1.57
N ASP A 121 -6.08 5.34 -1.88
CA ASP A 121 -4.77 5.06 -2.48
C ASP A 121 -4.79 5.18 -4.01
N GLY A 122 -5.98 5.22 -4.60
CA GLY A 122 -6.15 5.15 -6.06
C GLY A 122 -5.69 3.80 -6.64
N SER A 123 -5.74 2.73 -5.86
CA SER A 123 -5.32 1.38 -6.26
C SER A 123 -5.99 0.95 -7.56
N ASP A 124 -5.23 0.43 -8.51
CA ASP A 124 -5.82 -0.15 -9.72
C ASP A 124 -6.28 -1.60 -9.48
N PHE A 125 -5.57 -2.35 -8.63
CA PHE A 125 -5.79 -3.77 -8.40
C PHE A 125 -5.79 -4.15 -6.92
N ARG A 126 -6.52 -5.23 -6.61
CA ARG A 126 -6.55 -5.91 -5.32
C ARG A 126 -6.46 -7.42 -5.55
N LYS A 127 -5.43 -8.07 -5.00
CA LYS A 127 -5.14 -9.52 -5.19
C LYS A 127 -5.19 -9.94 -6.68
N GLY A 128 -4.60 -9.14 -7.57
CA GLY A 128 -4.55 -9.42 -9.01
C GLY A 128 -5.87 -9.24 -9.77
N ARG A 129 -6.95 -8.78 -9.13
CA ARG A 129 -8.20 -8.39 -9.77
C ARG A 129 -8.39 -6.86 -9.73
N PRO A 130 -9.19 -6.25 -10.62
CA PRO A 130 -9.46 -4.81 -10.54
C PRO A 130 -10.00 -4.42 -9.16
N ALA A 131 -9.52 -3.32 -8.60
CA ALA A 131 -10.09 -2.79 -7.36
C ALA A 131 -11.58 -2.43 -7.56
N ALA A 132 -12.41 -2.62 -6.55
CA ALA A 132 -13.87 -2.49 -6.71
C ALA A 132 -14.29 -1.13 -7.27
N HIS A 133 -13.65 -0.04 -6.83
CA HIS A 133 -13.95 1.31 -7.31
C HIS A 133 -13.60 1.54 -8.79
N ARG A 134 -12.79 0.67 -9.40
CA ARG A 134 -12.52 0.70 -10.84
C ARG A 134 -13.68 0.10 -11.65
N ILE A 135 -14.47 -0.78 -11.03
CA ILE A 135 -15.63 -1.45 -11.64
C ILE A 135 -16.90 -0.63 -11.40
N TYR A 136 -17.19 -0.34 -10.13
CA TYR A 136 -18.46 0.28 -9.70
C TYR A 136 -18.37 1.80 -9.52
N GLY A 137 -17.17 2.36 -9.63
CA GLY A 137 -16.90 3.76 -9.31
C GLY A 137 -16.68 3.99 -7.80
N PRO A 138 -15.95 5.07 -7.44
CA PRO A 138 -15.59 5.36 -6.06
C PRO A 138 -16.79 5.68 -5.17
N SER A 139 -17.76 6.46 -5.67
CA SER A 139 -18.94 6.85 -4.88
C SER A 139 -19.80 5.66 -4.48
N GLU A 140 -20.09 4.75 -5.42
CA GLU A 140 -20.87 3.54 -5.12
C GLU A 140 -20.11 2.62 -4.16
N THR A 141 -18.81 2.44 -4.40
CA THR A 141 -17.95 1.60 -3.56
C THR A 141 -17.88 2.09 -2.12
N ALA A 142 -17.66 3.40 -1.91
CA ALA A 142 -17.63 4.01 -0.59
C ALA A 142 -19.01 3.94 0.09
N ASN A 143 -20.09 4.31 -0.61
CA ASN A 143 -21.44 4.25 -0.06
C ASN A 143 -21.81 2.81 0.35
N ARG A 144 -21.44 1.81 -0.46
CA ARG A 144 -21.65 0.40 -0.12
C ARG A 144 -20.88 -0.02 1.14
N ALA A 145 -19.63 0.41 1.28
CA ALA A 145 -18.82 0.14 2.46
C ALA A 145 -19.47 0.73 3.72
N TYR A 146 -19.84 2.02 3.70
CA TYR A 146 -20.52 2.67 4.83
C TYR A 146 -21.84 1.99 5.17
N PHE A 147 -22.68 1.70 4.16
CA PHE A 147 -23.93 1.01 4.38
C PHE A 147 -23.74 -0.35 5.06
N ARG A 148 -22.75 -1.14 4.63
CA ARG A 148 -22.47 -2.45 5.22
C ARG A 148 -21.97 -2.32 6.66
N VAL A 149 -21.07 -1.37 6.95
CA VAL A 149 -20.61 -1.10 8.31
C VAL A 149 -21.78 -0.70 9.22
N THR A 150 -22.67 0.20 8.77
CA THR A 150 -23.86 0.59 9.54
C THR A 150 -24.81 -0.57 9.81
N GLN A 151 -24.98 -1.48 8.84
CA GLN A 151 -25.77 -2.70 9.06
C GLN A 151 -25.20 -3.57 10.18
N ILE A 152 -23.87 -3.75 10.20
CA ILE A 152 -23.17 -4.54 11.22
C ILE A 152 -23.25 -3.87 12.58
N LEU A 153 -23.08 -2.55 12.65
CA LEU A 153 -23.28 -1.79 13.88
C LEU A 153 -24.70 -1.99 14.43
N ASN A 154 -25.72 -1.81 13.58
CA ASN A 154 -27.12 -2.01 13.98
C ASN A 154 -27.36 -3.44 14.48
N GLN A 155 -26.95 -4.46 13.70
CA GLN A 155 -27.08 -5.86 14.08
C GLN A 155 -26.39 -6.18 15.42
N THR A 156 -25.20 -5.62 15.65
CA THR A 156 -24.44 -5.81 16.89
C THR A 156 -25.15 -5.14 18.06
N THR A 157 -25.58 -3.88 17.92
CA THR A 157 -26.29 -3.16 18.99
C THR A 157 -27.61 -3.81 19.39
N THR A 158 -28.35 -4.38 18.43
CA THR A 158 -29.66 -5.00 18.71
C THR A 158 -29.54 -6.46 19.16
N GLY A 159 -28.62 -7.23 18.58
CA GLY A 159 -28.51 -8.67 18.82
C GLY A 159 -27.45 -9.07 19.85
N PHE A 160 -26.40 -8.26 19.98
CA PHE A 160 -25.22 -8.54 20.81
C PHE A 160 -24.74 -7.25 21.52
N PRO A 161 -25.59 -6.62 22.36
CA PRO A 161 -25.27 -5.31 22.94
C PRO A 161 -24.00 -5.30 23.80
N HIS A 162 -23.56 -6.44 24.34
CA HIS A 162 -22.29 -6.59 25.06
C HIS A 162 -21.05 -6.48 24.15
N LEU A 163 -21.17 -6.78 22.86
CA LEU A 163 -20.08 -6.64 21.87
C LEU A 163 -20.01 -5.23 21.27
N ALA A 164 -21.10 -4.47 21.32
CA ALA A 164 -21.20 -3.18 20.66
C ALA A 164 -20.18 -2.13 21.15
N PRO A 165 -19.87 -2.00 22.46
CA PRO A 165 -18.84 -1.07 22.94
C PRO A 165 -17.45 -1.38 22.37
N TRP A 166 -17.07 -2.66 22.30
CA TRP A 166 -15.81 -3.09 21.70
C TRP A 166 -15.74 -2.72 20.22
N LEU A 167 -16.79 -3.07 19.46
CA LEU A 167 -16.88 -2.73 18.03
C LEU A 167 -16.79 -1.23 17.79
N MET A 168 -17.54 -0.41 18.53
CA MET A 168 -17.54 1.04 18.33
C MET A 168 -16.17 1.66 18.66
N GLN A 169 -15.58 1.30 19.80
CA GLN A 169 -14.32 1.88 20.24
C GLN A 169 -13.15 1.51 19.31
N ASP A 170 -13.05 0.24 18.92
CA ASP A 170 -11.95 -0.16 18.03
C ASP A 170 -12.16 0.33 16.61
N LEU A 171 -13.40 0.38 16.11
CA LEU A 171 -13.67 0.96 14.79
C LEU A 171 -13.29 2.44 14.75
N GLU A 172 -13.56 3.20 15.80
CA GLU A 172 -13.11 4.58 15.94
C GLU A 172 -11.57 4.66 15.89
N ASN A 173 -10.86 3.83 16.65
CA ASN A 173 -9.41 3.79 16.64
C ASN A 173 -8.84 3.42 15.27
N ILE A 174 -9.45 2.46 14.56
CA ILE A 174 -9.03 2.09 13.20
C ILE A 174 -9.16 3.29 12.26
N LEU A 175 -10.30 4.01 12.34
CA LEU A 175 -10.56 5.19 11.53
C LEU A 175 -9.65 6.37 11.89
N GLU A 176 -9.31 6.57 13.17
CA GLU A 176 -8.32 7.57 13.61
C GLU A 176 -6.94 7.26 13.01
N GLY A 177 -6.50 6.00 13.06
CA GLY A 177 -5.24 5.58 12.45
C GLY A 177 -5.22 5.82 10.93
N GLN A 178 -6.33 5.51 10.25
CA GLN A 178 -6.46 5.81 8.82
C GLN A 178 -6.42 7.33 8.55
N ASP A 179 -7.11 8.13 9.35
CA ASP A 179 -7.14 9.59 9.21
C ASP A 179 -5.74 10.20 9.38
N LEU A 180 -4.98 9.75 10.39
CA LEU A 180 -3.59 10.19 10.58
C LEU A 180 -2.74 9.96 9.32
N SER A 181 -2.80 8.75 8.73
CA SER A 181 -2.07 8.43 7.50
C SER A 181 -2.49 9.33 6.33
N LEU A 182 -3.79 9.57 6.16
CA LEU A 182 -4.32 10.42 5.09
C LEU A 182 -3.98 11.90 5.28
N VAL A 183 -4.01 12.41 6.51
CA VAL A 183 -3.63 13.79 6.84
C VAL A 183 -2.16 14.02 6.51
N TRP A 184 -1.27 13.09 6.86
CA TRP A 184 0.15 13.18 6.49
C TRP A 184 0.36 13.18 4.98
N ARG A 185 -0.42 12.37 4.26
CA ARG A 185 -0.40 12.31 2.79
C ARG A 185 -0.89 13.64 2.17
N ARG A 186 -1.97 14.22 2.69
CA ARG A 186 -2.56 15.48 2.20
C ARG A 186 -1.68 16.70 2.47
N ASP A 187 -1.25 16.85 3.71
CA ASP A 187 -0.55 18.06 4.20
C ASP A 187 0.97 17.96 4.05
N GLY A 188 1.47 16.76 3.70
CA GLY A 188 2.87 16.46 3.52
C GLY A 188 3.66 16.47 4.83
N LEU A 189 4.98 16.45 4.69
CA LEU A 189 5.93 16.31 5.81
C LEU A 189 5.88 17.43 6.85
N LYS A 190 5.17 18.53 6.60
CA LYS A 190 5.00 19.61 7.58
C LYS A 190 4.24 19.14 8.83
N ASN A 191 3.29 18.22 8.66
CA ASN A 191 2.49 17.66 9.76
C ASN A 191 3.01 16.30 10.25
N PHE A 192 4.22 15.91 9.80
CA PHE A 192 4.92 14.72 10.27
C PHE A 192 6.16 15.16 11.07
N PRO A 193 6.54 14.45 12.15
CA PRO A 193 7.70 14.85 12.95
C PRO A 193 9.00 14.91 12.14
N THR A 194 9.96 15.71 12.59
CA THR A 194 11.28 15.84 11.95
C THR A 194 12.35 15.01 12.64
N ALA A 195 12.27 14.85 13.96
CA ALA A 195 13.24 14.06 14.71
C ALA A 195 13.04 12.54 14.43
N PRO A 196 14.11 11.76 14.18
CA PRO A 196 14.00 10.34 13.84
C PRO A 196 13.19 9.50 14.83
N SER A 197 13.38 9.71 16.14
CA SER A 197 12.65 8.99 17.20
C SER A 197 11.16 9.34 17.21
N GLU A 198 10.83 10.61 17.00
CA GLU A 198 9.45 11.09 16.95
C GLU A 198 8.73 10.58 15.68
N ARG A 199 9.43 10.51 14.54
CA ARG A 199 8.90 9.91 13.30
C ARG A 199 8.52 8.44 13.51
N ALA A 200 9.43 7.68 14.11
CA ALA A 200 9.19 6.26 14.42
C ALA A 200 8.00 6.10 15.37
N ALA A 201 7.93 6.89 16.44
CA ALA A 201 6.83 6.86 17.40
C ALA A 201 5.49 7.26 16.77
N ALA A 202 5.47 8.29 15.91
CA ALA A 202 4.27 8.71 15.19
C ALA A 202 3.76 7.59 14.26
N TYR A 203 4.65 6.99 13.47
CA TYR A 203 4.33 5.86 12.62
C TYR A 203 3.79 4.66 13.42
N GLN A 204 4.47 4.28 14.51
CA GLN A 204 4.04 3.19 15.40
C GLN A 204 2.65 3.46 16.00
N ARG A 205 2.38 4.69 16.43
CA ARG A 205 1.05 5.09 16.93
C ARG A 205 -0.01 4.91 15.85
N MET A 206 0.22 5.43 14.64
CA MET A 206 -0.71 5.28 13.53
C MET A 206 -0.94 3.81 13.18
N ALA A 207 0.12 3.01 13.07
CA ALA A 207 0.02 1.58 12.79
C ALA A 207 -0.76 0.82 13.88
N SER A 208 -0.53 1.16 15.15
CA SER A 208 -1.26 0.58 16.29
C SER A 208 -2.74 0.97 16.26
N LEU A 209 -3.09 2.19 15.86
CA LEU A 209 -4.47 2.62 15.71
C LEU A 209 -5.14 1.93 14.50
N LYS A 210 -4.55 2.04 13.30
CA LYS A 210 -5.10 1.53 12.03
C LYS A 210 -5.18 -0.01 12.00
N THR A 211 -4.04 -0.68 12.15
CA THR A 211 -3.95 -2.14 12.01
C THR A 211 -4.03 -2.81 13.37
N GLY A 212 -3.43 -2.24 14.42
CA GLY A 212 -3.49 -2.78 15.78
C GLY A 212 -4.91 -2.94 16.31
N SER A 213 -5.75 -1.92 16.14
CA SER A 213 -7.13 -1.96 16.66
C SER A 213 -8.00 -3.00 15.93
N LEU A 214 -7.70 -3.34 14.68
CA LEU A 214 -8.40 -4.42 13.97
C LEU A 214 -8.13 -5.79 14.62
N PHE A 215 -6.88 -6.08 14.98
CA PHE A 215 -6.54 -7.33 15.67
C PHE A 215 -7.03 -7.33 17.12
N ARG A 216 -6.95 -6.19 17.83
CA ARG A 216 -7.52 -6.08 19.19
C ARG A 216 -9.03 -6.26 19.19
N LEU A 217 -9.75 -5.70 18.21
CA LEU A 217 -11.18 -5.92 18.02
C LEU A 217 -11.53 -7.40 17.98
N LEU A 218 -10.75 -8.22 17.28
CA LEU A 218 -10.96 -9.67 17.27
C LEU A 218 -10.83 -10.27 18.67
N GLY A 219 -9.79 -9.90 19.42
CA GLY A 219 -9.59 -10.33 20.81
C GLY A 219 -10.76 -9.92 21.69
N HIS A 220 -11.12 -8.64 21.65
CA HIS A 220 -12.23 -8.08 22.41
C HIS A 220 -13.58 -8.73 22.09
N LEU A 221 -13.89 -9.00 20.81
CA LEU A 221 -15.15 -9.63 20.43
C LEU A 221 -15.23 -11.10 20.86
N VAL A 222 -14.10 -11.81 20.84
CA VAL A 222 -14.05 -13.24 21.21
C VAL A 222 -14.06 -13.41 22.73
N LEU A 223 -13.17 -12.68 23.43
CA LEU A 223 -12.90 -12.86 24.85
C LEU A 223 -13.69 -11.90 25.76
N GLU A 224 -14.19 -10.79 25.21
CA GLU A 224 -14.87 -9.72 25.97
C GLU A 224 -14.01 -9.09 27.08
N ASP A 225 -12.69 -9.16 26.92
CA ASP A 225 -11.70 -8.56 27.79
C ASP A 225 -10.47 -8.09 26.98
N ARG A 226 -9.47 -7.55 27.69
CA ARG A 226 -8.21 -7.03 27.12
C ARG A 226 -7.01 -7.96 27.30
N SER A 227 -7.24 -9.22 27.69
CA SER A 227 -6.18 -10.15 28.06
C SER A 227 -5.20 -10.44 26.92
N MET A 228 -5.64 -10.23 25.67
CA MET A 228 -4.86 -10.47 24.46
C MET A 228 -4.40 -9.20 23.74
N ASP A 229 -4.57 -8.01 24.32
CA ASP A 229 -4.24 -6.74 23.66
C ASP A 229 -2.79 -6.65 23.22
N ASP A 230 -1.84 -7.07 24.08
CA ASP A 230 -0.41 -7.06 23.77
C ASP A 230 -0.06 -8.01 22.62
N THR A 231 -0.61 -9.23 22.65
CA THR A 231 -0.38 -10.23 21.60
C THR A 231 -0.98 -9.78 20.28
N MET A 232 -2.23 -9.30 20.29
CA MET A 232 -2.92 -8.81 19.10
C MET A 232 -2.21 -7.58 18.51
N THR A 233 -1.68 -6.69 19.37
CA THR A 233 -0.89 -5.54 18.95
C THR A 233 0.42 -5.98 18.28
N LEU A 234 1.10 -7.00 18.80
CA LEU A 234 2.33 -7.53 18.21
C LEU A 234 2.07 -8.23 16.86
N VAL A 235 1.00 -9.02 16.76
CA VAL A 235 0.58 -9.65 15.50
C VAL A 235 0.23 -8.59 14.45
N ALA A 236 -0.46 -7.53 14.87
CA ALA A 236 -0.78 -6.41 14.00
C ALA A 236 0.45 -5.62 13.56
N TRP A 237 1.40 -5.39 14.46
CA TRP A 237 2.66 -4.71 14.17
C TRP A 237 3.43 -5.47 13.09
N TYR A 238 3.65 -6.78 13.28
CA TYR A 238 4.27 -7.62 12.26
C TYR A 238 3.48 -7.56 10.94
N SER A 239 2.14 -7.63 11.00
CA SER A 239 1.29 -7.63 9.80
C SER A 239 1.40 -6.32 9.01
N GLN A 240 1.46 -5.17 9.69
CA GLN A 240 1.69 -3.86 9.09
C GLN A 240 3.08 -3.81 8.46
N LEU A 241 4.14 -4.13 9.22
CA LEU A 241 5.51 -4.13 8.71
C LEU A 241 5.66 -5.01 7.48
N GLN A 242 5.07 -6.21 7.52
CA GLN A 242 5.11 -7.15 6.41
C GLN A 242 4.41 -6.56 5.18
N ASN A 243 3.30 -5.83 5.36
CA ASN A 243 2.58 -5.17 4.28
C ASN A 243 3.47 -4.13 3.58
N ASP A 244 4.05 -3.24 4.38
CA ASP A 244 4.84 -2.12 3.92
C ASP A 244 6.15 -2.58 3.27
N CYS A 245 6.79 -3.60 3.85
CA CYS A 245 7.98 -4.22 3.25
C CYS A 245 7.64 -4.89 1.92
N LYS A 246 6.50 -5.59 1.81
CA LYS A 246 6.07 -6.22 0.55
C LYS A 246 5.79 -5.18 -0.54
N ASN A 247 5.29 -4.00 -0.18
CA ASN A 247 5.06 -2.90 -1.12
C ASN A 247 6.34 -2.50 -1.89
N VAL A 248 7.49 -2.55 -1.21
CA VAL A 248 8.79 -2.12 -1.76
C VAL A 248 9.63 -3.31 -2.27
N TYR A 249 9.64 -4.43 -1.53
CA TYR A 249 10.61 -5.52 -1.66
C TYR A 249 10.01 -6.84 -2.15
N SER A 250 8.77 -6.86 -2.66
CA SER A 250 8.19 -8.09 -3.21
C SER A 250 7.76 -7.90 -4.66
N THR A 251 8.47 -8.56 -5.57
CA THR A 251 8.08 -8.65 -6.98
C THR A 251 6.73 -9.35 -7.18
N GLU A 252 6.39 -10.33 -6.33
CA GLU A 252 5.08 -10.98 -6.32
C GLU A 252 3.97 -9.99 -5.95
N TYR A 253 4.17 -9.23 -4.87
CA TYR A 253 3.20 -8.21 -4.42
C TYR A 253 3.02 -7.11 -5.48
N ALA A 254 4.11 -6.67 -6.09
CA ALA A 254 4.07 -5.69 -7.18
C ALA A 254 3.24 -6.18 -8.38
N LYS A 255 3.27 -7.49 -8.71
CA LYS A 255 2.41 -8.07 -9.75
C LYS A 255 0.93 -8.06 -9.35
N MET A 256 0.62 -8.32 -8.07
CA MET A 256 -0.76 -8.35 -7.57
C MET A 256 -1.40 -6.97 -7.47
N LYS A 257 -0.61 -5.94 -7.15
CA LYS A 257 -1.03 -4.52 -7.07
C LYS A 257 -0.87 -3.76 -8.38
N GLY A 258 -0.02 -4.23 -9.29
CA GLY A 258 0.25 -3.61 -10.59
C GLY A 258 1.32 -2.51 -10.57
N ALA A 259 1.94 -2.23 -9.42
CA ALA A 259 3.01 -1.25 -9.26
C ALA A 259 4.02 -1.69 -8.19
N ILE A 260 5.28 -1.27 -8.38
CA ILE A 260 6.32 -1.33 -7.34
C ILE A 260 6.26 -0.02 -6.55
N ALA A 261 6.36 -0.09 -5.21
CA ALA A 261 6.38 1.07 -4.33
C ALA A 261 5.19 2.01 -4.58
N GLU A 262 3.98 1.44 -4.60
CA GLU A 262 2.72 2.17 -4.72
C GLU A 262 2.61 3.24 -3.62
N ASP A 263 3.10 2.94 -2.42
CA ASP A 263 3.07 3.83 -1.24
C ASP A 263 3.87 5.11 -1.47
N LEU A 264 5.04 5.01 -2.10
CA LEU A 264 5.82 6.21 -2.44
C LEU A 264 5.09 7.06 -3.50
N CYS A 265 4.38 6.41 -4.42
CA CYS A 265 3.67 7.09 -5.50
C CYS A 265 2.40 7.79 -5.02
N ASN A 266 1.71 7.22 -4.03
CA ASN A 266 0.51 7.80 -3.44
C ASN A 266 0.82 8.73 -2.24
N GLY A 267 2.07 8.74 -1.75
CA GLY A 267 2.53 9.61 -0.66
C GLY A 267 2.29 9.04 0.74
N GLU A 268 2.05 7.74 0.87
CA GLU A 268 1.96 7.05 2.15
C GLU A 268 3.32 6.97 2.84
N LEU A 269 3.34 7.24 4.14
CA LEU A 269 4.52 7.12 4.98
C LEU A 269 4.62 5.70 5.55
N SER A 270 4.85 4.73 4.67
CA SER A 270 5.04 3.33 5.06
C SER A 270 6.39 3.11 5.76
N TYR A 271 6.54 2.01 6.50
CA TYR A 271 7.71 1.79 7.36
C TYR A 271 9.07 1.94 6.65
N PRO A 272 9.32 1.34 5.47
CA PRO A 272 10.58 1.54 4.74
C PRO A 272 10.81 3.01 4.35
N ILE A 273 9.74 3.76 4.04
CA ILE A 273 9.82 5.19 3.69
C ILE A 273 10.24 6.01 4.91
N VAL A 274 9.59 5.77 6.06
CA VAL A 274 9.92 6.47 7.32
C VAL A 274 11.37 6.20 7.74
N LEU A 275 11.85 4.95 7.60
CA LEU A 275 13.25 4.62 7.87
C LEU A 275 14.20 5.31 6.88
N ALA A 276 13.89 5.27 5.59
CA ALA A 276 14.73 5.83 4.54
C ALA A 276 14.90 7.35 4.65
N MET A 277 13.91 8.07 5.18
CA MET A 277 14.02 9.49 5.47
C MET A 277 15.14 9.83 6.47
N ASN A 278 15.56 8.87 7.30
CA ASN A 278 16.64 9.04 8.26
C ASN A 278 17.98 8.46 7.75
N ALA A 279 18.01 7.89 6.55
CA ALA A 279 19.22 7.37 5.91
C ALA A 279 20.04 8.50 5.24
N PRO A 280 21.33 8.27 4.87
CA PRO A 280 22.17 9.31 4.25
C PRO A 280 21.56 9.98 3.01
N ASP A 281 20.80 9.24 2.20
CA ASP A 281 20.10 9.75 1.01
C ASP A 281 18.63 10.11 1.26
N GLY A 282 18.21 10.26 2.53
CA GLY A 282 16.82 10.48 2.93
C GLY A 282 16.20 11.77 2.38
N HIS A 283 17.01 12.78 2.07
CA HIS A 283 16.54 13.99 1.39
C HIS A 283 15.84 13.69 0.05
N TRP A 284 16.25 12.65 -0.67
CA TRP A 284 15.57 12.25 -1.90
C TRP A 284 14.15 11.72 -1.64
N VAL A 285 13.95 11.03 -0.52
CA VAL A 285 12.63 10.56 -0.09
C VAL A 285 11.74 11.76 0.21
N GLU A 286 12.25 12.74 0.95
CA GLU A 286 11.51 13.97 1.25
C GLU A 286 11.15 14.75 -0.02
N LEU A 287 12.09 14.89 -0.96
CA LEU A 287 11.84 15.51 -2.26
C LEU A 287 10.81 14.77 -3.10
N ALA A 288 10.82 13.43 -3.07
CA ALA A 288 9.85 12.62 -3.81
C ALA A 288 8.43 12.79 -3.24
N LEU A 289 8.30 12.90 -1.92
CA LEU A 289 7.01 13.14 -1.24
C LEU A 289 6.49 14.56 -1.46
N GLN A 290 7.37 15.57 -1.51
CA GLN A 290 6.98 16.98 -1.71
C GLN A 290 6.78 17.36 -3.19
N SER A 291 7.61 16.78 -4.07
CA SER A 291 7.71 17.15 -5.48
C SER A 291 8.02 15.91 -6.34
N PRO A 292 7.02 15.05 -6.60
CA PRO A 292 7.24 13.78 -7.28
C PRO A 292 7.59 13.99 -8.76
N SER A 293 8.90 14.01 -9.06
CA SER A 293 9.45 13.88 -10.42
C SER A 293 10.03 12.49 -10.63
N PRO A 294 10.12 11.97 -11.87
CA PRO A 294 10.72 10.67 -12.15
C PRO A 294 12.15 10.54 -11.60
N ARG A 295 12.93 11.64 -11.61
CA ARG A 295 14.25 11.70 -10.97
C ARG A 295 14.17 11.54 -9.44
N ASN A 296 13.32 12.33 -8.78
CA ASN A 296 13.20 12.29 -7.31
C ASN A 296 12.71 10.92 -6.85
N VAL A 297 11.68 10.38 -7.50
CA VAL A 297 11.15 9.04 -7.22
C VAL A 297 12.23 7.97 -7.42
N ARG A 298 12.99 8.02 -8.51
CA ARG A 298 14.08 7.05 -8.76
C ARG A 298 15.16 7.09 -7.67
N ASN A 299 15.56 8.28 -7.24
CA ASN A 299 16.56 8.42 -6.18
C ASN A 299 16.01 8.02 -4.80
N ALA A 300 14.76 8.39 -4.49
CA ALA A 300 14.07 7.95 -3.29
C ALA A 300 13.98 6.42 -3.22
N LEU A 301 13.63 5.76 -4.33
CA LEU A 301 13.60 4.30 -4.40
C LEU A 301 14.96 3.66 -4.13
N ARG A 302 16.07 4.29 -4.55
CA ARG A 302 17.42 3.81 -4.20
C ARG A 302 17.70 3.95 -2.70
N ALA A 303 17.30 5.06 -2.08
CA ALA A 303 17.45 5.27 -0.65
C ALA A 303 16.61 4.26 0.15
N ILE A 304 15.34 4.09 -0.23
CA ILE A 304 14.41 3.13 0.39
C ILE A 304 14.93 1.70 0.23
N ARG A 305 15.49 1.35 -0.93
CA ARG A 305 16.05 0.02 -1.20
C ARG A 305 17.50 -0.16 -0.82
N SER A 306 18.09 0.78 -0.09
CA SER A 306 19.46 0.64 0.39
C SER A 306 19.58 -0.54 1.35
N ASP A 307 20.76 -1.18 1.37
CA ASP A 307 21.00 -2.35 2.22
C ASP A 307 20.75 -2.05 3.70
N ASN A 308 21.04 -0.82 4.14
CA ASN A 308 20.79 -0.37 5.51
C ASN A 308 19.29 -0.38 5.85
N VAL A 309 18.44 0.25 5.02
CA VAL A 309 16.98 0.29 5.26
C VAL A 309 16.38 -1.11 5.16
N HIS A 310 16.82 -1.90 4.17
CA HIS A 310 16.39 -3.29 4.03
C HIS A 310 16.74 -4.13 5.27
N GLN A 311 17.98 -4.03 5.78
CA GLN A 311 18.41 -4.74 6.99
C GLN A 311 17.60 -4.34 8.22
N MET A 312 17.33 -3.04 8.40
CA MET A 312 16.47 -2.57 9.50
C MET A 312 15.05 -3.15 9.40
N CYS A 313 14.45 -3.14 8.21
CA CYS A 313 13.15 -3.76 7.98
C CYS A 313 13.14 -5.26 8.29
N MET A 314 14.15 -6.01 7.83
CA MET A 314 14.24 -7.45 8.07
C MET A 314 14.52 -7.77 9.54
N ALA A 315 15.32 -6.96 10.22
CA ALA A 315 15.61 -7.12 11.65
C ALA A 315 14.34 -6.93 12.49
N GLU A 316 13.58 -5.86 12.24
CA GLU A 316 12.31 -5.60 12.94
C GLU A 316 11.27 -6.69 12.67
N LEU A 317 11.17 -7.19 11.43
CA LEU A 317 10.31 -8.32 11.09
C LEU A 317 10.72 -9.60 11.82
N ALA A 318 12.02 -9.87 11.92
CA ALA A 318 12.53 -11.04 12.63
C ALA A 318 12.23 -10.94 14.13
N GLU A 319 12.52 -9.79 14.75
CA GLU A 319 12.28 -9.50 16.16
C GLU A 319 10.78 -9.62 16.51
N SER A 320 9.92 -8.91 15.78
CA SER A 320 8.48 -8.91 16.02
C SER A 320 7.81 -10.27 15.79
N SER A 321 8.39 -11.14 14.95
CA SER A 321 7.84 -12.49 14.72
C SER A 321 8.21 -13.51 15.80
N SER A 322 9.21 -13.23 16.63
CA SER A 322 9.91 -14.21 17.46
C SER A 322 9.05 -14.93 18.51
N SER A 323 7.93 -14.33 18.93
CA SER A 323 7.02 -14.86 19.95
C SER A 323 5.61 -15.14 19.43
N ILE A 324 5.36 -14.97 18.13
CA ILE A 324 4.01 -15.04 17.53
C ILE A 324 3.94 -15.92 16.27
N GLN A 325 4.92 -16.78 16.01
CA GLN A 325 4.98 -17.56 14.76
C GLN A 325 3.72 -18.41 14.54
N ASP A 326 3.16 -18.92 15.62
CA ASP A 326 1.93 -19.71 15.63
C ASP A 326 0.68 -18.87 15.28
N TRP A 327 0.68 -17.55 15.54
CA TRP A 327 -0.34 -16.60 15.05
C TRP A 327 -0.12 -16.24 13.58
N LEU A 328 1.13 -16.03 13.19
CA LEU A 328 1.49 -15.70 11.80
C LEU A 328 1.14 -16.83 10.83
N ALA A 329 1.22 -18.09 11.29
CA ALA A 329 0.77 -19.25 10.53
C ALA A 329 -0.73 -19.17 10.18
N LEU A 330 -1.57 -18.60 11.05
CA LEU A 330 -3.00 -18.41 10.83
C LEU A 330 -3.30 -17.27 9.84
N TRP A 331 -2.50 -16.20 9.89
CA TRP A 331 -2.65 -15.05 9.00
C TRP A 331 -2.49 -15.43 7.51
N GLY A 332 -1.67 -16.44 7.23
CA GLY A 332 -1.64 -17.08 5.91
C GLY A 332 -1.03 -16.24 4.77
N ARG A 333 -0.41 -15.09 5.07
CA ARG A 333 0.30 -14.26 4.09
C ARG A 333 1.69 -14.83 3.75
N LYS A 334 1.73 -15.72 2.76
CA LYS A 334 2.92 -16.46 2.32
C LYS A 334 3.75 -15.77 1.22
N GLU A 335 3.34 -14.59 0.75
CA GLU A 335 4.07 -13.89 -0.31
C GLU A 335 5.50 -13.61 0.16
N LYS A 336 6.47 -13.82 -0.74
CA LYS A 336 7.89 -13.73 -0.40
C LYS A 336 8.38 -12.29 -0.47
N LEU A 337 9.24 -11.93 0.48
CA LEU A 337 10.11 -10.76 0.37
C LEU A 337 11.36 -11.17 -0.42
N ASP A 338 11.76 -10.37 -1.39
CA ASP A 338 12.95 -10.63 -2.19
C ASP A 338 14.19 -10.46 -1.28
N LEU A 339 15.03 -11.49 -1.21
CA LEU A 339 16.15 -11.57 -0.27
C LEU A 339 17.30 -10.60 -0.59
N LYS A 340 17.21 -9.85 -1.70
CA LYS A 340 18.21 -8.87 -2.13
C LYS A 340 17.51 -7.62 -2.65
N SER A 341 18.01 -6.46 -2.23
CA SER A 341 17.83 -5.18 -2.91
C SER A 341 18.39 -5.32 -4.34
N THR A 342 17.51 -5.52 -5.33
CA THR A 342 17.92 -5.51 -6.75
C THR A 342 18.16 -4.10 -7.26
#